data_AF-A0A1M5C3A1-F1
#
_entry.id   AF-A0A1M5C3A1-F1
#
_cell.length_a   1.000
_cell.length_b   1.000
_cell.length_c   1.000
_cell.angle_alpha   90.00
_cell.angle_beta   90.00
_cell.angle_gamma   90.00
#
_symmetry.space_group_name_H-M   'P 1'
#
loop_
_entity.id
_entity.type
_entity.pdbx_description
1 polymer ?
#
loop_
_entity_poly.entity_id
_entity_poly.type
_entity_poly.pdbx_seq_one_letter_code
_entity_poly.pdbx_strand_id
1 'polypeptide(L)'
;STVRVSTNLAPGFITRITRLWRVQNTNYSQALSLQFSGLDHTNFTWNLVWKSADANFTTGATTLGTLNSSGQITIPAGIGSGFLSLQALGVDSDSDGVLDIDDLDDDNDGILDVNEQKSLNLVTNGAFDSDPFSPATQGWITNSGSNYFQVSPLSLTGGLFSDLNLVDGSPDSVVLISQDNTNPAVGYIFPSGTLKTAVNYDFAFDVKGGASTMSNAVLLVDIWDVTTNSQVKILYNNNIQSFNSNSPGIISNSFTVPDGSHVYAIRWHGLGAGTWDYDYYIDRVVVRNDDTSLDTDGDGILDLLDLDSDNDGCVDAIEGGAGITSSQLVTAGGSVTVGTGSTASNQNLGTTVNANGVPQFVTVP
;
A
#
# COMPACT_ATOMS: atom_id res chain seq x y z
N SER A 1 7.70 -25.86 10.51
CA SER A 1 8.29 -24.51 10.41
C SER A 1 9.69 -24.55 11.01
N THR A 2 10.58 -23.74 10.47
CA THR A 2 11.93 -23.58 11.01
C THR A 2 11.85 -22.52 12.09
N VAL A 3 12.00 -22.90 13.37
CA VAL A 3 11.91 -21.94 14.48
C VAL A 3 13.10 -20.97 14.38
N ARG A 4 12.80 -19.68 14.25
CA ARG A 4 13.76 -18.57 14.10
C ARG A 4 14.01 -17.89 15.46
N VAL A 5 15.18 -17.29 15.63
CA VAL A 5 15.57 -16.47 16.79
C VAL A 5 16.51 -15.35 16.36
N SER A 6 16.49 -14.22 17.08
CA SER A 6 17.28 -13.02 16.80
C SER A 6 18.47 -12.79 17.74
N THR A 7 18.85 -13.81 18.52
CA THR A 7 19.99 -13.70 19.44
C THR A 7 21.22 -14.44 18.93
N ASN A 8 22.39 -14.04 19.43
CA ASN A 8 23.67 -14.69 19.14
C ASN A 8 23.99 -14.74 17.64
N LEU A 9 23.91 -13.60 16.98
CA LEU A 9 24.09 -13.43 15.54
C LEU A 9 25.47 -12.88 15.23
N ALA A 10 26.00 -13.19 14.07
CA ALA A 10 27.21 -12.53 13.57
C ALA A 10 26.88 -11.11 13.11
N PRO A 11 27.86 -10.18 13.15
CA PRO A 11 27.64 -8.82 12.66
C PRO A 11 27.07 -8.82 11.24
N GLY A 12 26.02 -8.03 11.03
CA GLY A 12 25.31 -7.93 9.75
C GLY A 12 24.25 -9.01 9.52
N PHE A 13 23.90 -9.82 10.52
CA PHE A 13 22.74 -10.71 10.47
C PHE A 13 21.77 -10.37 11.60
N ILE A 14 20.48 -10.55 11.34
CA ILE A 14 19.39 -10.20 12.27
C ILE A 14 18.49 -11.38 12.65
N THR A 15 18.62 -12.52 11.95
CA THR A 15 17.93 -13.76 12.34
C THR A 15 18.78 -15.00 12.10
N ARG A 16 18.58 -16.02 12.93
CA ARG A 16 19.11 -17.37 12.73
C ARG A 16 18.05 -18.42 12.98
N ILE A 17 18.24 -19.58 12.37
CA ILE A 17 17.48 -20.76 12.79
C ILE A 17 17.95 -21.21 14.17
N THR A 18 17.02 -21.69 15.00
CA THR A 18 17.32 -22.14 16.38
C THR A 18 18.31 -23.32 16.40
N ARG A 19 18.36 -24.10 15.32
CA ARG A 19 19.22 -25.27 15.22
C ARG A 19 20.69 -24.88 15.02
N LEU A 20 21.54 -25.36 15.92
CA LEU A 20 22.99 -25.22 15.85
C LEU A 20 23.64 -26.58 15.61
N TRP A 21 24.71 -26.60 14.82
CA TRP A 21 25.50 -27.80 14.57
C TRP A 21 26.89 -27.65 15.13
N ARG A 22 27.33 -28.61 15.93
CA ARG A 22 28.71 -28.68 16.40
C ARG A 22 29.55 -29.45 15.39
N VAL A 23 30.60 -28.82 14.92
CA VAL A 23 31.63 -29.46 14.08
C VAL A 23 32.72 -29.97 15.00
N GLN A 24 32.96 -31.28 14.95
CA GLN A 24 34.12 -31.92 15.58
C GLN A 24 35.07 -32.34 14.47
N ASN A 25 36.03 -31.47 14.17
CA ASN A 25 37.01 -31.76 13.14
C ASN A 25 38.16 -32.56 13.75
N THR A 26 38.28 -33.83 13.34
CA THR A 26 39.41 -34.69 13.69
C THR A 26 40.36 -34.98 12.53
N ASN A 27 40.13 -34.48 11.29
CA ASN A 27 41.03 -34.51 10.10
C ASN A 27 40.29 -34.22 8.74
N TYR A 28 39.44 -33.18 8.65
CA TYR A 28 38.79 -32.81 7.38
C TYR A 28 39.77 -32.12 6.41
N SER A 29 40.14 -32.81 5.33
CA SER A 29 41.04 -32.30 4.27
C SER A 29 40.33 -31.96 2.95
N GLN A 30 39.00 -32.16 2.87
CA GLN A 30 38.21 -31.97 1.66
C GLN A 30 37.11 -30.92 1.88
N ALA A 31 36.67 -30.30 0.79
CA ALA A 31 35.49 -29.45 0.79
C ALA A 31 34.24 -30.26 1.15
N LEU A 32 33.28 -29.64 1.83
CA LEU A 32 32.02 -30.28 2.20
C LEU A 32 30.86 -29.57 1.51
N SER A 33 30.02 -30.33 0.82
CA SER A 33 28.75 -29.81 0.30
C SER A 33 27.64 -30.13 1.28
N LEU A 34 26.90 -29.10 1.68
CA LEU A 34 25.77 -29.19 2.59
C LEU A 34 24.49 -28.85 1.82
N GLN A 35 23.42 -29.58 2.15
CA GLN A 35 22.08 -29.38 1.62
C GLN A 35 21.14 -29.15 2.80
N PHE A 36 20.40 -28.05 2.76
CA PHE A 36 19.36 -27.72 3.70
C PHE A 36 18.02 -27.69 2.96
N SER A 37 16.94 -28.11 3.63
CA SER A 37 15.60 -28.17 3.06
C SER A 37 14.58 -27.60 4.04
N GLY A 38 13.45 -27.14 3.52
CA GLY A 38 12.41 -26.50 4.34
C GLY A 38 12.77 -25.10 4.85
N LEU A 39 13.72 -24.45 4.19
CA LEU A 39 14.03 -23.04 4.42
C LEU A 39 13.09 -22.19 3.55
N ASP A 40 12.71 -21.03 4.08
CA ASP A 40 12.08 -19.98 3.30
C ASP A 40 13.18 -19.27 2.50
N HIS A 41 13.18 -19.48 1.18
CA HIS A 41 14.10 -18.83 0.24
C HIS A 41 13.45 -17.66 -0.50
N THR A 42 12.16 -17.43 -0.28
CA THR A 42 11.43 -16.31 -0.89
C THR A 42 11.75 -15.03 -0.15
N ASN A 43 11.72 -15.08 1.19
CA ASN A 43 11.90 -13.90 2.02
C ASN A 43 13.32 -13.77 2.59
N PHE A 44 14.14 -14.82 2.54
CA PHE A 44 15.44 -14.85 3.21
C PHE A 44 16.59 -15.33 2.35
N THR A 45 17.69 -14.58 2.42
CA THR A 45 18.99 -15.02 1.93
C THR A 45 19.78 -15.66 3.09
N TRP A 46 19.81 -17.00 3.10
CA TRP A 46 20.47 -17.76 4.16
C TRP A 46 21.98 -17.88 3.95
N ASN A 47 22.73 -17.55 4.99
CA ASN A 47 24.18 -17.63 5.04
C ASN A 47 24.61 -18.64 6.11
N LEU A 48 25.62 -19.43 5.79
CA LEU A 48 26.23 -20.35 6.75
C LEU A 48 27.34 -19.61 7.49
N VAL A 49 27.21 -19.51 8.80
CA VAL A 49 28.12 -18.81 9.69
C VAL A 49 28.80 -19.80 10.62
N TRP A 50 30.10 -19.64 10.83
CA TRP A 50 30.92 -20.48 11.70
C TRP A 50 31.60 -19.69 12.81
N LYS A 51 31.78 -20.32 13.97
CA LYS A 51 32.63 -19.81 15.07
C LYS A 51 33.33 -20.95 15.78
N SER A 52 34.60 -20.79 16.12
CA SER A 52 35.42 -21.82 16.78
C SER A 52 35.13 -21.96 18.28
N ALA A 53 34.87 -20.85 18.98
CA ALA A 53 34.92 -20.81 20.43
C ALA A 53 33.63 -21.29 21.11
N ASP A 54 32.47 -20.82 20.65
CA ASP A 54 31.18 -21.01 21.31
C ASP A 54 30.00 -20.85 20.33
N ALA A 55 28.78 -21.04 20.84
CA ALA A 55 27.52 -20.88 20.12
C ALA A 55 26.98 -19.43 20.10
N ASN A 56 27.77 -18.45 20.57
CA ASN A 56 27.46 -17.04 20.60
C ASN A 56 28.16 -16.32 19.44
N PHE A 57 27.46 -16.04 18.35
CA PHE A 57 28.11 -15.56 17.12
C PHE A 57 28.38 -14.04 17.11
N THR A 58 28.09 -13.31 18.20
CA THR A 58 28.22 -11.84 18.28
C THR A 58 29.62 -11.29 18.00
N THR A 59 30.66 -12.08 18.25
CA THR A 59 32.06 -11.70 18.01
C THR A 59 32.88 -12.88 17.49
N GLY A 60 33.81 -12.62 16.59
CA GLY A 60 34.74 -13.63 16.05
C GLY A 60 34.09 -14.72 15.19
N ALA A 61 32.86 -14.51 14.72
CA ALA A 61 32.20 -15.37 13.76
C ALA A 61 32.70 -15.08 12.32
N THR A 62 32.62 -16.08 11.45
CA THR A 62 33.04 -16.00 10.05
C THR A 62 31.94 -16.54 9.14
N THR A 63 31.50 -15.74 8.18
CA THR A 63 30.57 -16.18 7.13
C THR A 63 31.30 -17.08 6.15
N LEU A 64 30.84 -18.33 6.03
CA LEU A 64 31.39 -19.32 5.12
C LEU A 64 30.80 -19.21 3.70
N GLY A 65 29.68 -18.52 3.56
CA GLY A 65 29.04 -18.19 2.29
C GLY A 65 27.52 -18.26 2.36
N THR A 66 26.90 -18.02 1.21
CA THR A 66 25.44 -17.98 1.04
C THR A 66 24.93 -19.27 0.42
N LEU A 67 23.78 -19.76 0.87
CA LEU A 67 23.08 -20.89 0.25
C LEU A 67 22.50 -20.44 -1.10
N ASN A 68 22.53 -21.32 -2.09
CA ASN A 68 21.79 -21.09 -3.34
C ASN A 68 20.27 -21.26 -3.14
N SER A 69 19.49 -20.97 -4.18
CA SER A 69 18.02 -21.08 -4.17
C SER A 69 17.50 -22.50 -3.91
N SER A 70 18.35 -23.52 -4.06
CA SER A 70 18.03 -24.91 -3.72
C SER A 70 18.47 -25.28 -2.31
N GLY A 71 18.97 -24.35 -1.49
CA GLY A 71 19.43 -24.59 -0.13
C GLY A 71 20.80 -25.28 -0.02
N GLN A 72 21.64 -25.18 -1.06
CA GLN A 72 22.96 -25.81 -1.11
C GLN A 72 24.09 -24.82 -0.89
N ILE A 73 25.15 -25.28 -0.24
CA ILE A 73 26.43 -24.56 -0.12
C ILE A 73 27.59 -25.54 -0.13
N THR A 74 28.69 -25.16 -0.78
CA THR A 74 29.97 -25.88 -0.70
C THR A 74 30.93 -25.06 0.14
N ILE A 75 31.36 -25.61 1.27
CA ILE A 75 32.33 -24.98 2.15
C ILE A 75 33.76 -25.44 1.81
N PRO A 76 34.74 -24.53 1.77
CA PRO A 76 36.14 -24.87 1.55
C PRO A 76 36.68 -25.83 2.63
N ALA A 77 37.72 -26.59 2.28
CA ALA A 77 38.43 -27.43 3.25
C ALA A 77 39.06 -26.58 4.36
N GLY A 78 39.26 -27.18 5.54
CA GLY A 78 40.01 -26.57 6.64
C GLY A 78 39.20 -25.81 7.69
N ILE A 79 37.86 -25.91 7.69
CA ILE A 79 37.07 -25.39 8.82
C ILE A 79 37.40 -26.17 10.10
N GLY A 80 37.78 -25.45 11.16
CA GLY A 80 38.14 -26.06 12.44
C GLY A 80 36.95 -26.63 13.21
N SER A 81 37.23 -27.28 14.34
CA SER A 81 36.17 -27.60 15.31
C SER A 81 35.48 -26.31 15.78
N GLY A 82 34.17 -26.36 15.96
CA GLY A 82 33.38 -25.18 16.30
C GLY A 82 31.88 -25.38 16.16
N PHE A 83 31.16 -24.30 15.88
CA PHE A 83 29.71 -24.24 15.74
C PHE A 83 29.33 -23.64 14.40
N LEU A 84 28.30 -24.20 13.77
CA LEU A 84 27.66 -23.68 12.56
C LEU A 84 26.24 -23.20 12.87
N SER A 85 25.86 -22.11 12.22
CA SER A 85 24.52 -21.51 12.26
C SER A 85 24.12 -21.11 10.86
N LEU A 86 22.85 -21.32 10.50
CA LEU A 86 22.26 -20.61 9.34
C LEU A 86 21.68 -19.30 9.85
N GLN A 87 22.16 -18.20 9.29
CA GLN A 87 21.73 -16.84 9.62
C GLN A 87 21.25 -16.17 8.35
N ALA A 88 20.15 -15.44 8.40
CA ALA A 88 19.64 -14.72 7.24
C ALA A 88 19.82 -13.21 7.41
N LEU A 89 19.95 -12.57 6.27
CA LEU A 89 19.66 -11.15 6.11
C LEU A 89 18.15 -11.03 6.01
N GLY A 90 17.56 -10.15 6.80
CA GLY A 90 16.22 -9.62 6.62
C GLY A 90 16.28 -8.11 6.79
N VAL A 91 15.13 -7.44 6.69
CA VAL A 91 14.99 -6.08 7.20
C VAL A 91 14.47 -6.19 8.64
N ASP A 92 15.03 -5.33 9.48
CA ASP A 92 14.70 -5.08 10.89
C ASP A 92 14.94 -3.58 11.00
N SER A 93 13.92 -2.85 10.59
CA SER A 93 13.99 -1.44 10.21
C SER A 93 14.36 -0.55 11.40
N ASP A 94 13.94 -0.90 12.61
CA ASP A 94 14.26 -0.19 13.84
C ASP A 94 15.38 -0.85 14.70
N SER A 95 15.85 -2.03 14.31
CA SER A 95 16.90 -2.80 14.98
C SER A 95 16.56 -3.29 16.39
N ASP A 96 15.31 -3.68 16.62
CA ASP A 96 14.87 -4.26 17.89
C ASP A 96 15.06 -5.79 18.00
N GLY A 97 15.37 -6.43 16.87
CA GLY A 97 15.59 -7.87 16.76
C GLY A 97 14.31 -8.69 16.50
N VAL A 98 13.20 -8.06 16.17
CA VAL A 98 12.09 -8.62 15.41
C VAL A 98 12.33 -8.26 13.94
N LEU A 99 11.72 -8.98 13.00
CA LEU A 99 11.92 -8.72 11.57
C LEU A 99 10.67 -8.04 11.08
N ASP A 100 10.76 -7.10 10.14
CA ASP A 100 9.58 -6.39 9.60
C ASP A 100 8.44 -7.34 9.16
N ILE A 101 8.77 -8.54 8.67
CA ILE A 101 7.76 -9.55 8.28
C ILE A 101 7.00 -10.19 9.46
N ASP A 102 7.57 -10.18 10.65
CA ASP A 102 7.05 -10.74 11.90
C ASP A 102 6.80 -9.64 12.97
N ASP A 103 7.14 -8.38 12.67
CA ASP A 103 6.89 -7.18 13.46
C ASP A 103 5.48 -6.64 13.16
N LEU A 104 4.92 -5.86 14.07
CA LEU A 104 3.63 -5.19 13.90
C LEU A 104 3.75 -3.66 13.96
N ASP A 105 4.94 -3.14 14.18
CA ASP A 105 5.30 -1.73 14.41
C ASP A 105 6.75 -1.54 13.94
N ASP A 106 6.97 -1.55 12.62
CA ASP A 106 8.28 -1.68 11.95
C ASP A 106 9.28 -0.54 12.28
N ASP A 107 8.79 0.58 12.81
CA ASP A 107 9.60 1.73 13.19
C ASP A 107 9.60 2.02 14.70
N ASN A 108 8.89 1.21 15.48
CA ASN A 108 8.79 1.26 16.93
C ASN A 108 8.32 2.64 17.45
N ASP A 109 7.43 3.32 16.72
CA ASP A 109 6.86 4.61 17.11
C ASP A 109 5.61 4.44 18.01
N GLY A 110 5.00 3.24 18.03
CA GLY A 110 3.84 2.89 18.85
C GLY A 110 2.49 2.97 18.12
N ILE A 111 2.50 3.33 16.84
CA ILE A 111 1.42 3.09 15.88
C ILE A 111 1.70 1.72 15.24
N LEU A 112 0.64 1.00 14.84
CA LEU A 112 0.86 -0.34 14.27
C LEU A 112 0.81 -0.21 12.76
N ASP A 113 1.60 -0.97 12.01
CA ASP A 113 1.64 -0.86 10.55
C ASP A 113 0.24 -0.95 9.94
N VAL A 114 -0.64 -1.78 10.52
CA VAL A 114 -2.04 -1.93 10.05
C VAL A 114 -2.89 -0.66 10.17
N ASN A 115 -2.48 0.30 10.98
CA ASN A 115 -3.10 1.61 11.21
C ASN A 115 -2.43 2.72 10.39
N GLU A 116 -1.14 2.60 10.06
CA GLU A 116 -0.44 3.47 9.10
C GLU A 116 -0.73 3.04 7.65
N GLN A 117 -1.09 1.77 7.46
CA GLN A 117 -1.60 1.27 6.20
C GLN A 117 -3.07 1.65 6.04
N LYS A 118 -3.40 2.23 4.88
CA LYS A 118 -4.75 2.75 4.64
C LYS A 118 -5.78 1.62 4.58
N SER A 119 -6.74 1.63 5.51
CA SER A 119 -7.92 0.76 5.49
C SER A 119 -8.74 0.89 4.18
N LEU A 120 -9.14 -0.25 3.61
CA LEU A 120 -9.88 -0.44 2.34
C LEU A 120 -11.31 0.14 2.26
N ASN A 121 -11.67 1.13 3.09
CA ASN A 121 -12.91 1.90 2.88
C ASN A 121 -12.64 3.03 1.88
N LEU A 122 -12.58 2.67 0.60
CA LEU A 122 -12.34 3.60 -0.49
C LEU A 122 -13.40 4.72 -0.54
N VAL A 123 -14.62 4.44 -0.05
CA VAL A 123 -15.77 5.33 -0.12
C VAL A 123 -16.66 5.13 1.13
N THR A 124 -16.71 6.08 2.06
CA THR A 124 -17.60 6.03 3.25
C THR A 124 -18.95 6.68 2.94
N ASN A 125 -20.04 5.89 2.97
CA ASN A 125 -21.46 6.27 2.91
C ASN A 125 -21.78 7.71 2.42
N GLY A 126 -21.75 7.92 1.11
CA GLY A 126 -22.00 9.21 0.49
C GLY A 126 -23.47 9.50 0.41
N ALA A 127 -23.84 10.65 0.92
CA ALA A 127 -25.06 11.29 0.48
C ALA A 127 -24.78 11.91 -0.89
N PHE A 128 -25.63 11.63 -1.87
CA PHE A 128 -25.77 12.55 -3.00
C PHE A 128 -26.49 13.78 -2.46
N ASP A 129 -25.74 14.75 -1.94
CA ASP A 129 -26.29 15.96 -1.33
C ASP A 129 -27.19 16.71 -2.32
N SER A 130 -28.25 17.33 -1.79
CA SER A 130 -29.41 17.94 -2.46
C SER A 130 -29.31 18.01 -3.99
N ASP A 131 -30.20 17.29 -4.70
CA ASP A 131 -30.33 17.27 -6.17
C ASP A 131 -29.90 18.61 -6.80
N PRO A 132 -28.65 18.71 -7.29
CA PRO A 132 -28.07 20.01 -7.65
C PRO A 132 -28.66 20.60 -8.94
N PHE A 133 -29.61 19.91 -9.56
CA PHE A 133 -30.21 20.28 -10.83
C PHE A 133 -31.42 21.18 -10.64
N SER A 134 -31.19 22.38 -10.10
CA SER A 134 -32.01 23.53 -10.51
C SER A 134 -31.48 23.99 -11.88
N PRO A 135 -32.29 24.01 -12.96
CA PRO A 135 -31.84 24.20 -14.35
C PRO A 135 -31.31 25.63 -14.67
N ALA A 136 -30.90 26.41 -13.67
CA ALA A 136 -30.75 27.86 -13.78
C ALA A 136 -29.30 28.40 -13.76
N THR A 137 -28.25 27.59 -13.65
CA THR A 137 -26.87 28.13 -13.52
C THR A 137 -25.87 27.49 -14.48
N GLN A 138 -24.89 28.29 -14.90
CA GLN A 138 -24.35 28.38 -16.26
C GLN A 138 -22.96 27.70 -16.38
N GLY A 139 -22.76 26.83 -17.36
CA GLY A 139 -21.44 26.21 -17.63
C GLY A 139 -21.43 25.04 -18.65
N TRP A 140 -22.43 24.98 -19.52
CA TRP A 140 -22.81 23.78 -20.28
C TRP A 140 -21.87 23.51 -21.47
N ILE A 141 -21.19 22.35 -21.49
CA ILE A 141 -20.64 21.79 -22.72
C ILE A 141 -21.71 20.89 -23.32
N THR A 142 -22.56 21.43 -24.19
CA THR A 142 -23.48 20.64 -25.01
C THR A 142 -22.67 20.02 -26.15
N ASN A 143 -22.46 18.71 -26.14
CA ASN A 143 -21.98 18.03 -27.34
C ASN A 143 -23.19 17.77 -28.24
N SER A 144 -23.17 18.32 -29.46
CA SER A 144 -24.30 18.39 -30.39
C SER A 144 -25.07 17.06 -30.55
N GLY A 145 -26.33 17.04 -30.08
CA GLY A 145 -27.24 15.87 -30.09
C GLY A 145 -28.01 15.79 -28.77
N SER A 146 -29.05 14.97 -28.64
CA SER A 146 -29.89 14.83 -27.43
C SER A 146 -29.16 14.24 -26.20
N ASN A 147 -27.83 14.29 -26.17
CA ASN A 147 -26.96 13.74 -25.13
C ASN A 147 -26.40 14.86 -24.26
N TYR A 148 -26.64 14.77 -22.95
CA TYR A 148 -26.00 15.65 -21.97
C TYR A 148 -24.89 14.89 -21.24
N PHE A 149 -23.64 15.35 -21.42
CA PHE A 149 -22.49 14.96 -20.62
C PHE A 149 -22.02 16.22 -19.88
N GLN A 150 -22.12 16.22 -18.56
CA GLN A 150 -21.73 17.36 -17.74
C GLN A 150 -20.76 16.95 -16.66
N VAL A 151 -19.68 17.72 -16.56
CA VAL A 151 -18.63 17.57 -15.54
C VAL A 151 -18.49 18.95 -14.91
N SER A 152 -18.63 19.04 -13.59
CA SER A 152 -18.30 20.25 -12.85
C SER A 152 -16.77 20.50 -12.97
N PRO A 153 -16.29 21.73 -13.17
CA PRO A 153 -14.92 21.98 -13.63
C PRO A 153 -13.88 21.81 -12.53
N LEU A 154 -13.31 20.61 -12.32
CA LEU A 154 -12.12 20.43 -11.49
C LEU A 154 -11.17 19.33 -12.00
N SER A 155 -9.87 19.58 -11.91
CA SER A 155 -8.76 18.64 -12.12
C SER A 155 -8.53 17.75 -10.90
N LEU A 156 -8.37 16.43 -11.08
CA LEU A 156 -8.43 15.42 -10.03
C LEU A 156 -7.17 15.30 -9.14
N THR A 157 -6.75 16.29 -8.35
CA THR A 157 -5.47 16.25 -7.56
C THR A 157 -5.35 15.06 -6.57
N GLY A 158 -4.42 14.14 -6.84
CA GLY A 158 -3.45 13.54 -5.90
C GLY A 158 -3.86 12.60 -4.77
N GLY A 159 -5.12 12.35 -4.44
CA GLY A 159 -5.48 11.56 -3.25
C GLY A 159 -6.97 11.62 -2.97
N LEU A 160 -7.44 11.15 -1.81
CA LEU A 160 -8.86 11.17 -1.42
C LEU A 160 -9.60 12.45 -1.85
N PHE A 161 -10.81 12.31 -2.40
CA PHE A 161 -11.77 13.41 -2.64
C PHE A 161 -12.38 13.96 -1.33
N SER A 162 -11.63 13.87 -0.23
CA SER A 162 -11.87 14.55 1.04
C SER A 162 -10.51 15.16 1.39
N ASP A 163 -10.33 16.48 1.39
CA ASP A 163 -11.10 17.40 2.20
C ASP A 163 -11.17 18.80 1.59
N LEU A 164 -12.37 19.39 1.55
CA LEU A 164 -12.56 20.72 2.14
C LEU A 164 -14.03 21.01 2.47
N ASN A 165 -14.36 20.80 3.74
CA ASN A 165 -15.28 21.57 4.58
C ASN A 165 -16.44 22.35 3.91
N LEU A 166 -17.65 21.90 4.26
CA LEU A 166 -18.93 22.58 4.18
C LEU A 166 -18.88 24.07 4.59
N VAL A 167 -19.02 24.98 3.62
CA VAL A 167 -19.63 26.31 3.90
C VAL A 167 -20.55 26.79 2.78
N ASP A 168 -20.47 26.29 1.54
CA ASP A 168 -21.34 26.76 0.47
C ASP A 168 -21.90 25.57 -0.30
N GLY A 169 -23.22 25.52 -0.48
CA GLY A 169 -23.97 24.42 -1.08
C GLY A 169 -23.74 24.25 -2.58
N SER A 170 -22.47 24.16 -3.00
CA SER A 170 -22.05 23.80 -4.34
C SER A 170 -21.92 22.29 -4.42
N PRO A 171 -22.50 21.62 -5.44
CA PRO A 171 -22.36 20.19 -5.59
C PRO A 171 -20.91 19.77 -5.82
N ASP A 172 -20.48 18.84 -4.99
CA ASP A 172 -19.38 17.93 -5.25
C ASP A 172 -19.66 17.17 -6.57
N SER A 173 -18.61 16.74 -7.26
CA SER A 173 -18.63 16.55 -8.72
C SER A 173 -19.61 15.47 -9.22
N VAL A 174 -20.82 15.91 -9.56
CA VAL A 174 -21.83 15.06 -10.18
C VAL A 174 -21.58 14.93 -11.69
N VAL A 175 -21.23 13.73 -12.15
CA VAL A 175 -21.18 13.41 -13.59
C VAL A 175 -22.53 12.88 -14.02
N LEU A 176 -23.19 13.62 -14.93
CA LEU A 176 -24.39 13.17 -15.62
C LEU A 176 -24.04 12.49 -16.93
N ILE A 177 -24.65 11.33 -17.16
CA ILE A 177 -24.63 10.70 -18.47
C ILE A 177 -26.07 10.35 -18.87
N SER A 178 -26.59 11.14 -19.80
CA SER A 178 -27.90 10.94 -20.43
C SER A 178 -27.75 10.27 -21.81
N GLN A 179 -28.68 9.40 -22.19
CA GLN A 179 -28.61 8.65 -23.46
C GLN A 179 -29.71 9.01 -24.46
N ASP A 180 -29.30 9.23 -25.71
CA ASP A 180 -30.06 9.02 -26.93
C ASP A 180 -29.59 7.69 -27.60
N ASN A 181 -30.52 6.81 -27.94
CA ASN A 181 -30.24 5.48 -28.53
C ASN A 181 -29.54 5.52 -29.91
N THR A 182 -29.37 6.71 -30.49
CA THR A 182 -28.65 6.92 -31.75
C THR A 182 -27.17 7.28 -31.58
N ASN A 183 -26.74 7.69 -30.37
CA ASN A 183 -25.36 8.10 -30.09
C ASN A 183 -25.03 7.94 -28.59
N PRO A 184 -24.30 6.90 -28.14
CA PRO A 184 -24.02 6.70 -26.72
C PRO A 184 -23.16 7.85 -26.16
N ALA A 185 -23.58 8.43 -25.03
CA ALA A 185 -22.78 9.43 -24.33
C ALA A 185 -21.54 8.77 -23.71
N VAL A 186 -20.36 9.30 -24.07
CA VAL A 186 -19.06 8.84 -23.58
C VAL A 186 -18.38 9.96 -22.80
N GLY A 187 -18.07 9.68 -21.54
CA GLY A 187 -17.34 10.56 -20.65
C GLY A 187 -15.90 10.10 -20.42
N TYR A 188 -14.99 11.06 -20.22
CA TYR A 188 -13.60 10.79 -19.84
C TYR A 188 -13.27 11.55 -18.57
N ILE A 189 -12.66 10.85 -17.61
CA ILE A 189 -12.09 11.41 -16.39
C ILE A 189 -10.59 11.10 -16.41
N PHE A 190 -9.77 12.14 -16.30
CA PHE A 190 -8.32 12.03 -16.29
C PHE A 190 -7.81 12.12 -14.86
N PRO A 191 -7.13 11.09 -14.33
CA PRO A 191 -6.39 11.19 -13.07
C PRO A 191 -5.51 12.45 -13.09
N SER A 192 -5.41 13.21 -12.00
CA SER A 192 -4.34 14.22 -11.98
C SER A 192 -3.01 13.51 -11.89
N GLY A 193 -2.03 14.01 -12.63
CA GLY A 193 -0.74 13.36 -12.73
C GLY A 193 -0.75 12.14 -13.64
N THR A 194 0.45 11.62 -13.87
CA THR A 194 0.66 10.42 -14.70
C THR A 194 0.53 9.21 -13.79
N LEU A 195 -0.40 8.29 -14.10
CA LEU A 195 -0.44 7.01 -13.41
C LEU A 195 0.91 6.29 -13.59
N LYS A 196 1.51 5.85 -12.49
CA LYS A 196 2.72 5.01 -12.47
C LYS A 196 2.45 3.69 -13.20
N THR A 197 3.38 3.25 -14.04
CA THR A 197 3.32 1.98 -14.79
C THR A 197 3.67 0.80 -13.90
N ALA A 198 3.15 -0.39 -14.21
CA ALA A 198 3.32 -1.63 -13.41
C ALA A 198 2.78 -1.54 -11.97
N VAL A 199 1.95 -0.56 -11.70
CA VAL A 199 1.35 -0.30 -10.39
C VAL A 199 -0.13 -0.68 -10.42
N ASN A 200 -0.61 -1.33 -9.37
CA ASN A 200 -2.04 -1.63 -9.20
C ASN A 200 -2.76 -0.42 -8.62
N TYR A 201 -3.99 -0.18 -9.04
CA TYR A 201 -4.82 0.90 -8.55
C TYR A 201 -6.16 0.36 -8.12
N ASP A 202 -6.62 0.81 -6.96
CA ASP A 202 -8.00 0.67 -6.54
C ASP A 202 -8.86 1.80 -7.07
N PHE A 203 -10.08 1.45 -7.46
CA PHE A 203 -11.04 2.32 -8.08
C PHE A 203 -12.41 2.13 -7.43
N ALA A 204 -13.08 3.22 -7.07
CA ALA A 204 -14.44 3.18 -6.55
C ALA A 204 -15.22 4.45 -6.91
N PHE A 205 -16.54 4.37 -6.95
CA PHE A 205 -17.42 5.52 -7.14
C PHE A 205 -18.82 5.24 -6.62
N ASP A 206 -19.56 6.30 -6.34
CA ASP A 206 -21.00 6.23 -6.09
C ASP A 206 -21.80 6.33 -7.38
N VAL A 207 -22.91 5.62 -7.45
CA VAL A 207 -23.87 5.71 -8.54
C VAL A 207 -25.30 5.78 -8.01
N LYS A 208 -26.12 6.64 -8.64
CA LYS A 208 -27.58 6.63 -8.51
C LYS A 208 -28.26 6.91 -9.84
N GLY A 209 -29.50 6.48 -9.99
CA GLY A 209 -30.35 6.77 -11.14
C GLY A 209 -31.12 8.09 -11.02
N GLY A 210 -31.34 8.72 -12.17
CA GLY A 210 -32.21 9.87 -12.49
C GLY A 210 -33.67 9.68 -12.11
N ALA A 211 -34.17 8.46 -12.27
CA ALA A 211 -35.56 8.12 -12.10
C ALA A 211 -35.75 7.08 -10.99
N SER A 212 -36.96 7.05 -10.41
CA SER A 212 -37.38 6.02 -9.46
C SER A 212 -37.51 4.63 -10.07
N THR A 213 -37.56 4.54 -11.41
CA THR A 213 -37.64 3.28 -12.17
C THR A 213 -36.82 3.41 -13.45
N MET A 214 -35.81 2.55 -13.63
CA MET A 214 -35.01 2.45 -14.84
C MET A 214 -35.20 1.06 -15.46
N SER A 215 -35.30 0.97 -16.79
CA SER A 215 -35.35 -0.30 -17.52
C SER A 215 -34.18 -0.38 -18.48
N ASN A 216 -33.37 -1.44 -18.41
CA ASN A 216 -32.19 -1.66 -19.27
C ASN A 216 -31.12 -0.56 -19.23
N ALA A 217 -30.89 0.06 -18.06
CA ALA A 217 -29.80 1.01 -17.86
C ALA A 217 -28.49 0.26 -17.58
N VAL A 218 -27.60 0.19 -18.57
CA VAL A 218 -26.28 -0.44 -18.43
C VAL A 218 -25.21 0.64 -18.35
N LEU A 219 -24.33 0.52 -17.38
CA LEU A 219 -23.13 1.35 -17.26
C LEU A 219 -21.92 0.52 -17.65
N LEU A 220 -21.11 1.04 -18.57
CA LEU A 220 -19.77 0.52 -18.82
C LEU A 220 -18.73 1.54 -18.35
N VAL A 221 -17.78 1.07 -17.56
CA VAL A 221 -16.63 1.82 -17.08
C VAL A 221 -15.38 1.04 -17.46
N ASP A 222 -14.44 1.70 -18.12
CA ASP A 222 -13.18 1.09 -18.52
C ASP A 222 -11.99 2.02 -18.38
N ILE A 223 -10.80 1.41 -18.31
CA ILE A 223 -9.54 2.09 -18.53
C ILE A 223 -9.31 2.17 -20.04
N TRP A 224 -9.22 3.40 -20.53
CA TRP A 224 -8.97 3.71 -21.93
C TRP A 224 -7.55 4.24 -22.08
N ASP A 225 -6.80 3.61 -22.98
CA ASP A 225 -5.52 4.14 -23.44
C ASP A 225 -5.80 5.18 -24.52
N VAL A 226 -5.60 6.45 -24.16
CA VAL A 226 -5.82 7.59 -25.06
C VAL A 226 -4.72 7.64 -26.13
N THR A 227 -3.50 7.19 -25.80
CA THR A 227 -2.37 7.17 -26.71
C THR A 227 -2.58 6.19 -27.86
N THR A 228 -3.08 4.99 -27.57
CA THR A 228 -3.35 3.95 -28.59
C THR A 228 -4.80 3.88 -29.05
N ASN A 229 -5.68 4.67 -28.42
CA ASN A 229 -7.12 4.67 -28.66
C ASN A 229 -7.74 3.27 -28.53
N SER A 230 -7.42 2.59 -27.43
CA SER A 230 -7.82 1.20 -27.18
C SER A 230 -8.26 0.94 -25.74
N GLN A 231 -9.12 -0.07 -25.54
CA GLN A 231 -9.60 -0.47 -24.22
C GLN A 231 -8.54 -1.34 -23.55
N VAL A 232 -8.14 -0.97 -22.34
CA VAL A 232 -7.16 -1.71 -21.53
C VAL A 232 -7.86 -2.74 -20.66
N LYS A 233 -8.82 -2.29 -19.84
CA LYS A 233 -9.54 -3.12 -18.87
C LYS A 233 -10.94 -2.59 -18.61
N ILE A 234 -11.93 -3.47 -18.61
CA ILE A 234 -13.28 -3.16 -18.15
C ILE A 234 -13.30 -3.20 -16.61
N LEU A 235 -13.68 -2.08 -15.99
CA LEU A 235 -13.87 -1.95 -14.54
C LEU A 235 -15.31 -2.27 -14.13
N TYR A 236 -16.27 -1.97 -14.99
CA TYR A 236 -17.67 -2.30 -14.75
C TYR A 236 -18.41 -2.42 -16.09
N ASN A 237 -19.32 -3.39 -16.21
CA ASN A 237 -20.21 -3.52 -17.37
C ASN A 237 -21.45 -4.31 -16.97
N ASN A 238 -22.39 -3.66 -16.31
CA ASN A 238 -23.60 -4.30 -15.81
C ASN A 238 -24.78 -3.33 -15.78
N ASN A 239 -25.97 -3.89 -15.62
CA ASN A 239 -27.19 -3.13 -15.43
C ASN A 239 -27.19 -2.47 -14.03
N ILE A 240 -27.46 -1.16 -13.98
CA ILE A 240 -27.49 -0.33 -12.77
C ILE A 240 -28.91 0.01 -12.30
N GLN A 241 -29.95 -0.65 -12.81
CA GLN A 241 -31.36 -0.39 -12.46
C GLN A 241 -31.69 -0.48 -10.97
N SER A 242 -30.89 -1.23 -10.20
CA SER A 242 -31.06 -1.33 -8.74
C SER A 242 -30.63 -0.06 -8.02
N PHE A 243 -29.74 0.73 -8.62
CA PHE A 243 -29.25 1.99 -8.08
C PHE A 243 -30.17 3.12 -8.53
N ASN A 244 -31.30 3.30 -7.84
CA ASN A 244 -32.29 4.35 -8.15
C ASN A 244 -32.12 5.57 -7.22
N SER A 245 -32.94 6.60 -7.43
CA SER A 245 -32.88 7.84 -6.65
C SER A 245 -33.03 7.66 -5.12
N ASN A 246 -33.63 6.56 -4.66
CA ASN A 246 -33.83 6.25 -3.23
C ASN A 246 -32.87 5.16 -2.72
N SER A 247 -31.99 4.63 -3.57
CA SER A 247 -31.10 3.52 -3.23
C SER A 247 -29.80 3.67 -4.01
N PRO A 248 -28.96 4.68 -3.68
CA PRO A 248 -27.64 4.80 -4.27
C PRO A 248 -26.80 3.56 -3.97
N GLY A 249 -25.82 3.28 -4.83
CA GLY A 249 -24.88 2.19 -4.62
C GLY A 249 -23.44 2.60 -4.86
N ILE A 250 -22.54 1.73 -4.43
CA ILE A 250 -21.10 1.87 -4.60
C ILE A 250 -20.64 0.80 -5.57
N ILE A 251 -19.82 1.19 -6.54
CA ILE A 251 -19.14 0.27 -7.45
C ILE A 251 -17.65 0.44 -7.23
N SER A 252 -16.94 -0.68 -7.08
CA SER A 252 -15.48 -0.72 -6.97
C SER A 252 -14.87 -1.80 -7.84
N ASN A 253 -13.61 -1.59 -8.23
CA ASN A 253 -12.76 -2.55 -8.91
C ASN A 253 -11.29 -2.14 -8.71
N SER A 254 -10.35 -2.93 -9.22
CA SER A 254 -8.94 -2.57 -9.29
C SER A 254 -8.40 -2.71 -10.71
N PHE A 255 -7.28 -2.06 -11.03
CA PHE A 255 -6.61 -2.20 -12.32
C PHE A 255 -5.11 -1.92 -12.24
N THR A 256 -4.34 -2.64 -13.04
CA THR A 256 -2.91 -2.38 -13.20
C THR A 256 -2.68 -1.57 -14.46
N VAL A 257 -1.84 -0.53 -14.35
CA VAL A 257 -1.43 0.27 -15.51
C VAL A 257 -0.32 -0.46 -16.26
N PRO A 258 -0.50 -0.79 -17.56
CA PRO A 258 0.53 -1.46 -18.34
C PRO A 258 1.83 -0.67 -18.42
N ASP A 259 2.95 -1.36 -18.62
CA ASP A 259 4.24 -0.73 -18.90
C ASP A 259 4.21 0.09 -20.19
N GLY A 260 4.66 1.36 -20.12
CA GLY A 260 4.78 2.25 -21.27
C GLY A 260 4.52 3.73 -20.93
N SER A 261 4.97 4.64 -21.81
CA SER A 261 4.68 6.08 -21.66
C SER A 261 3.37 6.43 -22.37
N HIS A 262 2.25 6.02 -21.79
CA HIS A 262 0.91 6.21 -22.35
C HIS A 262 0.07 7.13 -21.45
N VAL A 263 -0.96 7.76 -22.02
CA VAL A 263 -1.95 8.54 -21.28
C VAL A 263 -3.20 7.70 -21.13
N TYR A 264 -3.59 7.46 -19.88
CA TYR A 264 -4.78 6.68 -19.55
C TYR A 264 -5.89 7.58 -19.02
N ALA A 265 -7.13 7.24 -19.35
CA ALA A 265 -8.32 7.87 -18.80
C ALA A 265 -9.29 6.81 -18.30
N ILE A 266 -10.08 7.15 -17.28
CA ILE A 266 -11.26 6.37 -16.93
C ILE A 266 -12.39 6.85 -17.82
N ARG A 267 -12.98 5.92 -18.55
CA ARG A 267 -13.98 6.23 -19.55
C ARG A 267 -15.30 5.56 -19.18
N TRP A 268 -16.36 6.33 -19.32
CA TRP A 268 -17.71 6.03 -18.85
C TRP A 268 -18.68 6.03 -20.02
N HIS A 269 -19.52 5.00 -20.10
CA HIS A 269 -20.48 4.84 -21.19
C HIS A 269 -21.84 4.47 -20.64
N GLY A 270 -22.83 5.27 -21.01
CA GLY A 270 -24.21 4.85 -20.90
C GLY A 270 -24.52 3.91 -22.04
N LEU A 271 -24.91 2.67 -21.73
CA LEU A 271 -25.42 1.70 -22.68
C LEU A 271 -26.90 1.44 -22.36
N GLY A 272 -27.78 1.60 -23.34
CA GLY A 272 -29.22 1.56 -23.11
C GLY A 272 -29.99 1.35 -24.40
N ALA A 273 -30.98 0.47 -24.35
CA ALA A 273 -31.90 0.22 -25.45
C ALA A 273 -33.31 0.69 -25.04
N GLY A 274 -33.65 1.95 -25.33
CA GLY A 274 -35.02 2.46 -25.17
C GLY A 274 -35.14 3.96 -25.40
N THR A 275 -36.34 4.49 -25.22
CA THR A 275 -36.76 5.81 -25.72
C THR A 275 -36.90 6.92 -24.67
N TRP A 276 -36.73 6.69 -23.36
CA TRP A 276 -36.90 7.74 -22.34
C TRP A 276 -36.03 7.55 -21.08
N ASP A 277 -35.44 8.67 -20.63
CA ASP A 277 -34.88 9.03 -19.32
C ASP A 277 -34.00 7.99 -18.59
N TYR A 278 -32.78 7.79 -19.11
CA TYR A 278 -31.74 6.96 -18.48
C TYR A 278 -30.62 7.76 -17.83
N ASP A 279 -30.96 8.90 -17.23
CA ASP A 279 -29.96 9.70 -16.54
C ASP A 279 -29.43 8.92 -15.35
N TYR A 280 -28.12 8.91 -15.17
CA TYR A 280 -27.49 8.45 -13.95
C TYR A 280 -26.41 9.43 -13.53
N TYR A 281 -26.20 9.46 -12.22
CA TYR A 281 -25.29 10.36 -11.56
C TYR A 281 -24.16 9.53 -10.97
N ILE A 282 -22.94 9.97 -11.21
CA ILE A 282 -21.75 9.45 -10.58
C ILE A 282 -21.20 10.52 -9.65
N ASP A 283 -20.75 10.11 -8.48
CA ASP A 283 -20.11 10.99 -7.50
C ASP A 283 -18.94 10.26 -6.82
N ARG A 284 -18.05 11.01 -6.17
CA ARG A 284 -16.93 10.52 -5.36
C ARG A 284 -16.12 9.41 -6.04
N VAL A 285 -15.69 9.70 -7.28
CA VAL A 285 -14.86 8.79 -8.07
C VAL A 285 -13.44 8.76 -7.51
N VAL A 286 -13.08 7.70 -6.81
CA VAL A 286 -11.75 7.49 -6.22
C VAL A 286 -10.89 6.63 -7.13
N VAL A 287 -9.65 7.06 -7.36
CA VAL A 287 -8.57 6.26 -7.94
C VAL A 287 -7.38 6.38 -7.01
N ARG A 288 -6.90 5.25 -6.47
CA ARG A 288 -5.75 5.22 -5.57
C ARG A 288 -4.80 4.16 -6.05
N ASN A 289 -3.51 4.44 -5.94
CA ASN A 289 -2.53 3.37 -6.04
C ASN A 289 -2.82 2.36 -4.91
N ASP A 290 -2.91 1.08 -5.25
CA ASP A 290 -2.95 -0.06 -4.31
C ASP A 290 -1.53 -0.41 -3.85
N ASP A 291 -0.67 0.60 -3.72
CA ASP A 291 0.45 0.51 -2.81
C ASP A 291 -0.20 0.45 -1.44
N THR A 292 -0.16 -0.73 -0.86
CA THR A 292 -0.48 -0.93 0.56
C THR A 292 0.39 -0.06 1.48
N SER A 293 1.37 0.66 0.92
CA SER A 293 2.26 1.58 1.60
C SER A 293 1.78 3.03 1.48
N LEU A 294 1.27 3.57 2.60
CA LEU A 294 1.04 5.00 2.76
C LEU A 294 2.40 5.73 2.82
N ASP A 295 2.46 6.92 2.24
CA ASP A 295 3.60 7.85 2.19
C ASP A 295 2.95 9.24 2.19
N THR A 296 2.64 9.75 3.39
CA THR A 296 1.70 10.85 3.62
C THR A 296 2.27 12.18 3.14
N ASP A 297 3.58 12.39 3.26
CA ASP A 297 4.28 13.61 2.84
C ASP A 297 4.92 13.53 1.45
N GLY A 298 5.04 12.33 0.87
CA GLY A 298 5.58 12.09 -0.46
C GLY A 298 7.10 12.17 -0.56
N ASP A 299 7.82 11.99 0.54
CA ASP A 299 9.29 12.05 0.58
C ASP A 299 9.97 10.75 0.11
N GLY A 300 9.19 9.67 0.00
CA GLY A 300 9.61 8.35 -0.48
C GLY A 300 9.96 7.34 0.62
N ILE A 301 9.78 7.70 1.90
CA ILE A 301 9.69 6.78 3.03
C ILE A 301 8.20 6.45 3.24
N LEU A 302 7.92 5.23 3.69
CA LEU A 302 6.55 4.82 3.94
C LEU A 302 6.19 5.16 5.37
N ASP A 303 4.95 5.54 5.67
CA ASP A 303 4.53 5.94 7.02
C ASP A 303 4.93 4.90 8.07
N LEU A 304 4.76 3.59 7.79
CA LEU A 304 5.19 2.50 8.69
C LEU A 304 6.71 2.40 8.94
N LEU A 305 7.52 3.20 8.25
CA LEU A 305 8.97 3.30 8.35
C LEU A 305 9.44 4.75 8.59
N ASP A 306 8.52 5.71 8.71
CA ASP A 306 8.78 7.13 8.87
C ASP A 306 8.48 7.55 10.30
N LEU A 307 9.40 8.30 10.90
CA LEU A 307 9.23 8.77 12.28
C LEU A 307 8.45 10.10 12.37
N ASP A 308 8.15 10.75 11.25
CA ASP A 308 7.35 11.99 11.12
C ASP A 308 6.60 11.97 9.77
N SER A 309 5.61 11.09 9.66
CA SER A 309 4.90 10.71 8.42
C SER A 309 4.27 11.88 7.64
N ASP A 310 3.95 12.99 8.30
CA ASP A 310 3.41 14.19 7.65
C ASP A 310 4.38 15.38 7.60
N ASN A 311 5.64 15.15 8.03
CA ASN A 311 6.75 16.08 7.99
C ASN A 311 6.46 17.43 8.71
N ASP A 312 5.63 17.43 9.77
CA ASP A 312 5.22 18.66 10.47
C ASP A 312 6.21 19.10 11.56
N GLY A 313 7.16 18.24 11.92
CA GLY A 313 8.19 18.49 12.92
C GLY A 313 7.87 17.96 14.32
N CYS A 314 6.72 17.32 14.50
CA CYS A 314 6.44 16.38 15.58
C CYS A 314 6.90 14.98 15.16
N VAL A 315 7.00 14.02 16.08
CA VAL A 315 7.25 12.61 15.71
C VAL A 315 5.96 11.83 15.91
N ASP A 316 5.73 10.83 15.07
CA ASP A 316 4.49 10.06 15.04
C ASP A 316 4.20 9.39 16.40
N ALA A 317 5.25 8.93 17.08
CA ALA A 317 5.16 8.40 18.44
C ALA A 317 4.45 9.31 19.45
N ILE A 318 4.58 10.64 19.30
CA ILE A 318 3.89 11.63 20.14
C ILE A 318 2.44 11.83 19.66
N GLU A 319 2.19 11.73 18.36
CA GLU A 319 0.92 12.03 17.70
C GLU A 319 -0.08 10.87 17.75
N GLY A 320 0.40 9.63 17.82
CA GLY A 320 -0.37 8.38 17.86
C GLY A 320 -1.37 8.23 19.02
N GLY A 321 -1.53 9.25 19.86
CA GLY A 321 -2.65 9.36 20.81
C GLY A 321 -2.48 8.55 22.11
N ALA A 322 -1.36 7.85 22.29
CA ALA A 322 -1.04 7.10 23.50
C ALA A 322 -0.54 7.97 24.68
N GLY A 323 -0.48 9.30 24.49
CA GLY A 323 -0.05 10.24 25.52
C GLY A 323 1.46 10.21 25.77
N ILE A 324 2.24 9.90 24.73
CA ILE A 324 3.69 9.83 24.79
C ILE A 324 4.27 11.24 24.89
N THR A 325 5.34 11.34 25.67
CA THR A 325 6.07 12.60 25.87
C THR A 325 7.49 12.45 25.36
N SER A 326 8.13 13.58 25.02
CA SER A 326 9.53 13.59 24.57
C SER A 326 10.52 12.98 25.58
N SER A 327 10.12 12.78 26.84
CA SER A 327 10.94 12.11 27.86
C SER A 327 11.02 10.59 27.71
N GLN A 328 10.09 9.99 26.98
CA GLN A 328 10.02 8.56 26.69
C GLN A 328 10.73 8.22 25.36
N LEU A 329 10.93 9.22 24.51
CA LEU A 329 11.61 9.05 23.24
C LEU A 329 13.10 8.81 23.43
N VAL A 330 13.65 7.90 22.64
CA VAL A 330 15.08 7.62 22.55
C VAL A 330 15.55 7.79 21.12
N THR A 331 16.86 7.85 20.87
CA THR A 331 17.37 7.85 19.50
C THR A 331 16.99 6.54 18.82
N ALA A 332 16.35 6.63 17.65
CA ALA A 332 15.93 5.47 16.89
C ALA A 332 17.13 4.62 16.43
N GLY A 333 16.92 3.30 16.39
CA GLY A 333 17.87 2.33 15.85
C GLY A 333 17.71 2.15 14.35
N GLY A 334 18.46 1.21 13.78
CA GLY A 334 18.23 0.75 12.41
C GLY A 334 18.35 1.81 11.31
N SER A 335 17.43 1.73 10.36
CA SER A 335 17.34 2.56 9.15
C SER A 335 16.21 3.57 9.16
N VAL A 336 15.30 3.49 10.14
CA VAL A 336 14.16 4.43 10.26
C VAL A 336 14.63 5.86 10.52
N THR A 337 13.90 6.82 9.97
CA THR A 337 14.27 8.25 9.98
C THR A 337 13.05 9.10 9.67
N VAL A 338 13.05 10.37 10.11
CA VAL A 338 12.02 11.38 9.80
C VAL A 338 12.05 11.88 8.34
N GLY A 339 12.80 11.21 7.47
CA GLY A 339 12.87 11.62 6.08
C GLY A 339 13.46 13.00 5.73
N THR A 340 13.20 13.41 4.49
CA THR A 340 13.62 14.68 3.88
C THR A 340 12.47 15.67 3.88
N GLY A 341 12.49 16.60 4.83
CA GLY A 341 11.45 17.64 4.93
C GLY A 341 11.13 17.96 6.38
N SER A 342 11.19 16.93 7.21
CA SER A 342 10.97 17.02 8.65
C SER A 342 11.99 17.92 9.33
N THR A 343 11.51 18.56 10.39
CA THR A 343 12.35 19.23 11.38
C THR A 343 12.40 18.51 12.73
N ALA A 344 11.73 17.36 12.83
CA ALA A 344 11.74 16.48 13.98
C ALA A 344 13.10 15.80 14.18
N SER A 345 13.26 15.13 15.31
CA SER A 345 14.47 14.37 15.63
C SER A 345 14.22 12.89 15.38
N ASN A 346 15.20 12.17 14.79
CA ASN A 346 15.14 10.71 14.59
C ASN A 346 15.04 9.96 15.94
N GLN A 347 13.83 9.84 16.44
CA GLN A 347 13.52 9.30 17.75
C GLN A 347 12.22 8.50 17.73
N ASN A 348 12.23 7.36 18.39
CA ASN A 348 11.09 6.46 18.57
C ASN A 348 11.02 5.95 20.02
N LEU A 349 10.29 4.88 20.28
CA LEU A 349 10.12 4.30 21.62
C LEU A 349 11.22 3.32 22.03
N GLY A 350 12.15 3.05 21.13
CA GLY A 350 13.31 2.21 21.32
C GLY A 350 13.01 0.71 21.23
N THR A 351 14.08 -0.07 21.33
CA THR A 351 14.12 -1.49 20.94
C THR A 351 13.63 -2.48 22.01
N THR A 352 12.87 -2.01 23.01
CA THR A 352 12.35 -2.89 24.07
C THR A 352 10.90 -3.26 23.77
N VAL A 353 10.75 -4.39 23.09
CA VAL A 353 9.48 -4.79 22.48
C VAL A 353 8.95 -6.12 23.00
N ASN A 354 7.69 -6.42 22.68
CA ASN A 354 7.11 -7.73 22.96
C ASN A 354 7.48 -8.76 21.86
N ALA A 355 6.89 -9.96 21.93
CA ALA A 355 7.20 -11.03 20.98
C ALA A 355 6.73 -10.78 19.53
N ASN A 356 5.92 -9.75 19.32
CA ASN A 356 5.39 -9.31 18.02
C ASN A 356 5.95 -7.93 17.63
N GLY A 357 7.10 -7.51 18.19
CA GLY A 357 7.76 -6.27 17.80
C GLY A 357 7.13 -4.96 18.31
N VAL A 358 5.92 -4.98 18.87
CA VAL A 358 5.35 -3.74 19.43
C VAL A 358 6.09 -3.24 20.69
N PRO A 359 6.49 -1.95 20.76
CA PRO A 359 7.04 -1.27 21.93
C PRO A 359 6.23 -1.55 23.18
N GLN A 360 6.92 -2.00 24.22
CA GLN A 360 6.32 -2.06 25.55
C GLN A 360 6.80 -0.84 26.30
N PHE A 361 5.91 0.12 26.53
CA PHE A 361 6.15 1.19 27.50
C PHE A 361 6.38 0.53 28.85
N VAL A 362 7.65 0.33 29.18
CA VAL A 362 8.08 -0.24 30.44
C VAL A 362 7.66 0.77 31.48
N THR A 363 6.51 0.51 32.13
CA THR A 363 6.24 1.13 33.40
C THR A 363 7.45 0.87 34.30
N VAL A 364 8.02 1.94 34.86
CA VAL A 364 8.53 2.09 36.25
C VAL A 364 9.78 2.98 36.28
N PRO A 365 9.89 3.96 37.20
CA PRO A 365 9.17 4.07 38.48
C PRO A 365 7.87 4.87 38.47
#